data_AF-A0A2A4NTP2-F1
#
_entry.id   AF-A0A2A4NTP2-F1
#
_cell.length_a   1.000
_cell.length_b   1.000
_cell.length_c   1.000
_cell.angle_alpha   90.00
_cell.angle_beta   90.00
_cell.angle_gamma   90.00
#
_symmetry.space_group_name_H-M   'P 1'
#
loop_
_entity.id
_entity.type
_entity.pdbx_description
1 polymer ?
#
loop_
_entity_poly.entity_id
_entity_poly.type
_entity_poly.pdbx_seq_one_letter_code
_entity_poly.pdbx_strand_id
1 'polypeptide(L)'
;MGLANATAALDQGVRVLDASLGGLGGCPAAPNATGNIVMEDLVFLCRTVGIDTGVDLEKLIRVRKVLELEMPDEPLYGAMAKAGLPGLGKPVQ
;
A
#
# COMPACT_ATOMS: atom_id res chain seq x y z
N MET A 1 6.42 8.25 7.27
CA MET A 1 6.56 7.58 8.59
C MET A 1 5.63 6.39 8.78
N GLY A 2 4.46 6.32 8.13
CA GLY A 2 3.47 5.25 8.36
C GLY A 2 4.01 3.82 8.34
N LEU A 3 4.75 3.41 7.31
CA LEU A 3 5.34 2.07 7.24
C LEU A 3 6.38 1.80 8.33
N ALA A 4 7.21 2.80 8.70
CA ALA A 4 8.19 2.62 9.78
C ALA A 4 7.50 2.36 11.13
N ASN A 5 6.40 3.07 11.39
CA ASN A 5 5.58 2.84 12.58
C ASN A 5 4.87 1.49 12.52
N ALA A 6 4.40 1.06 11.35
CA ALA A 6 3.82 -0.25 11.15
C ALA A 6 4.84 -1.36 11.45
N THR A 7 6.07 -1.26 10.93
CA THR A 7 7.16 -2.20 11.26
C THR A 7 7.40 -2.27 12.76
N ALA A 8 7.55 -1.11 13.43
CA ALA A 8 7.76 -1.07 14.87
C ALA A 8 6.59 -1.70 15.66
N ALA A 9 5.34 -1.49 15.21
CA ALA A 9 4.17 -2.12 15.82
C ALA A 9 4.16 -3.64 15.62
N LEU A 10 4.51 -4.12 14.42
CA LEU A 10 4.63 -5.57 14.13
C LEU A 10 5.68 -6.23 15.05
N ASP A 11 6.81 -5.57 15.28
CA ASP A 11 7.87 -6.01 16.20
C ASP A 11 7.38 -6.10 17.66
N GLN A 12 6.42 -5.27 18.06
CA GLN A 12 5.77 -5.32 19.37
C GLN A 12 4.58 -6.29 19.44
N GLY A 13 4.36 -7.11 18.41
CA GLY A 13 3.31 -8.13 18.39
C GLY A 13 1.94 -7.66 17.90
N VAL A 14 1.81 -6.42 17.43
CA VAL A 14 0.55 -5.95 16.80
C VAL A 14 0.29 -6.76 15.52
N ARG A 15 -0.97 -7.16 15.29
CA ARG A 15 -1.37 -7.95 14.11
C ARG A 15 -2.57 -7.40 13.35
N VAL A 16 -3.13 -6.29 13.81
CA VAL A 16 -4.23 -5.58 13.14
C VAL A 16 -3.75 -4.17 12.87
N LEU A 17 -3.69 -3.79 11.60
CA LEU A 17 -3.22 -2.50 11.10
C LEU A 17 -4.14 -2.07 9.97
N ASP A 18 -4.55 -0.81 9.98
CA ASP A 18 -5.37 -0.23 8.92
C ASP A 18 -4.49 0.44 7.86
N ALA A 19 -4.91 0.32 6.61
CA ALA A 19 -4.29 0.92 5.46
C ALA A 19 -5.33 1.18 4.37
N SER A 20 -4.98 1.97 3.36
CA SER A 20 -5.86 2.22 2.21
C SER A 20 -5.14 1.94 0.90
N LEU A 21 -5.89 1.43 -0.07
CA LEU A 21 -5.37 1.16 -1.41
C LEU A 21 -4.83 2.47 -2.01
N GLY A 22 -3.61 2.43 -2.55
CA GLY A 22 -2.95 3.62 -3.08
C GLY A 22 -2.69 4.72 -2.06
N GLY A 23 -2.81 4.45 -0.75
CA GLY A 23 -2.69 5.46 0.29
C GLY A 23 -3.83 6.48 0.30
N LEU A 24 -5.00 6.11 -0.25
CA LEU A 24 -6.19 6.96 -0.26
C LEU A 24 -6.53 7.49 1.14
N GLY A 25 -7.19 8.65 1.14
CA GLY A 25 -7.58 9.38 2.33
C GLY A 25 -6.71 10.61 2.55
N GLY A 26 -7.03 11.33 3.61
CA GLY A 26 -6.55 12.68 3.84
C GLY A 26 -7.71 13.54 4.31
N CYS A 27 -7.41 14.67 4.94
CA CYS A 27 -8.44 15.55 5.47
C CYS A 27 -8.53 16.81 4.60
N PRO A 28 -9.67 17.08 3.94
CA PRO A 28 -9.87 18.32 3.18
C PRO A 28 -9.68 19.58 4.03
N ALA A 29 -9.94 19.47 5.35
CA ALA A 29 -9.81 20.57 6.30
C ALA A 29 -8.37 20.76 6.85
N ALA A 30 -7.45 19.84 6.58
CA ALA A 30 -6.06 19.92 7.03
C ALA A 30 -5.11 19.85 5.81
N PRO A 31 -4.71 21.01 5.26
CA PRO A 31 -3.76 21.05 4.15
C PRO A 31 -2.48 20.33 4.58
N ASN A 32 -2.05 19.34 3.77
CA ASN A 32 -0.89 18.47 3.97
C ASN A 32 -1.08 17.27 4.92
N ALA A 33 -2.30 16.97 5.38
CA ALA A 33 -2.55 15.66 5.98
C ALA A 33 -2.30 14.58 4.90
N THR A 34 -1.14 13.91 4.97
CA THR A 34 -0.81 12.79 4.10
C THR A 34 -1.82 11.67 4.31
N GLY A 35 -2.25 11.01 3.23
CA GLY A 35 -3.20 9.91 3.29
C GLY A 35 -2.74 8.71 4.14
N ASN A 36 -3.52 7.65 4.13
CA ASN A 36 -3.25 6.47 4.95
C ASN A 36 -1.98 5.73 4.52
N ILE A 37 -1.56 4.75 5.33
CA ILE A 37 -0.53 3.79 4.91
C ILE A 37 -1.00 3.14 3.59
N VAL A 38 -0.09 3.05 2.62
CA VAL A 38 -0.36 2.38 1.34
C VAL A 38 -0.52 0.89 1.58
N MET A 39 -1.71 0.35 1.32
CA MET A 39 -2.06 -1.06 1.57
C MET A 39 -1.10 -2.02 0.85
N GLU A 40 -0.77 -1.75 -0.42
CA GLU A 40 0.12 -2.58 -1.22
C GLU A 40 1.52 -2.68 -0.63
N ASP A 41 2.04 -1.55 -0.14
CA ASP A 41 3.36 -1.49 0.48
C ASP A 41 3.36 -2.17 1.86
N LEU A 42 2.26 -2.06 2.63
CA LEU A 42 2.11 -2.74 3.92
C LEU A 42 2.01 -4.25 3.75
N VAL A 43 1.21 -4.73 2.80
CA VAL A 43 1.11 -6.17 2.48
C VAL A 43 2.46 -6.71 2.03
N PHE A 44 3.18 -5.96 1.20
CA PHE A 44 4.54 -6.31 0.80
C PHE A 44 5.48 -6.37 2.01
N LEU A 45 5.47 -5.36 2.89
CA LEU A 45 6.25 -5.35 4.13
C LEU A 45 5.98 -6.60 4.96
N CYS A 46 4.72 -6.90 5.26
CA CYS A 46 4.32 -8.10 6.02
C CYS A 46 4.91 -9.37 5.39
N ARG A 47 4.81 -9.52 4.07
CA ARG A 47 5.40 -10.65 3.35
C ARG A 47 6.92 -10.71 3.51
N THR A 48 7.62 -9.58 3.43
CA THR A 48 9.10 -9.55 3.57
C THR A 48 9.59 -9.92 4.97
N VAL A 49 8.78 -9.69 6.00
CA VAL A 49 9.09 -10.06 7.38
C VAL A 49 8.47 -11.40 7.80
N GLY A 50 7.95 -12.18 6.83
CA GLY A 50 7.43 -13.53 7.07
C GLY A 50 6.03 -13.60 7.68
N ILE A 51 5.25 -12.51 7.63
CA ILE A 51 3.86 -12.44 8.09
C ILE A 51 2.92 -12.65 6.91
N ASP A 52 2.12 -13.71 6.97
CA ASP A 52 1.06 -13.95 6.00
C ASP A 52 -0.18 -13.11 6.34
N THR A 53 -0.67 -12.37 5.35
CA THR A 53 -1.87 -11.53 5.44
C THR A 53 -3.08 -12.17 4.75
N GLY A 54 -2.88 -13.23 3.96
CA GLY A 54 -3.88 -13.81 3.08
C GLY A 54 -4.22 -12.94 1.85
N VAL A 55 -3.55 -11.80 1.66
CA VAL A 55 -3.83 -10.87 0.55
C VAL A 55 -2.98 -11.22 -0.68
N ASP A 56 -3.65 -11.41 -1.82
CA ASP A 56 -3.02 -11.56 -3.12
C ASP A 56 -2.57 -10.19 -3.64
N LEU A 57 -1.26 -9.93 -3.52
CA LEU A 57 -0.66 -8.65 -3.84
C LEU A 57 -0.76 -8.29 -5.34
N GLU A 58 -0.74 -9.27 -6.24
CA GLU A 58 -0.94 -9.01 -7.67
C GLU A 58 -2.37 -8.60 -7.98
N LYS A 59 -3.36 -9.30 -7.39
CA LYS A 59 -4.76 -8.89 -7.50
C LYS A 59 -4.97 -7.51 -6.90
N LEU A 60 -4.36 -7.22 -5.76
CA LEU A 60 -4.47 -5.91 -5.11
C LEU A 60 -3.93 -4.79 -6.02
N ILE A 61 -2.77 -4.98 -6.64
CA ILE A 61 -2.21 -4.02 -7.61
C ILE A 61 -3.14 -3.88 -8.83
N ARG A 62 -3.77 -4.95 -9.31
CA ARG A 62 -4.76 -4.86 -10.42
C ARG A 62 -5.99 -4.04 -10.03
N VAL A 63 -6.49 -4.18 -8.80
CA VAL A 63 -7.65 -3.43 -8.30
C VAL A 63 -7.38 -1.92 -8.25
N ARG A 64 -6.11 -1.50 -8.05
CA ARG A 64 -5.71 -0.09 -8.09
C ARG A 64 -6.18 0.66 -9.34
N LYS A 65 -6.27 -0.01 -10.49
CA LYS A 65 -6.79 0.58 -11.74
C LYS A 65 -8.20 1.14 -11.60
N VAL A 66 -9.03 0.58 -10.71
CA VAL A 66 -10.37 1.12 -10.43
C VAL A 66 -10.24 2.54 -9.87
N LEU A 67 -9.29 2.78 -8.96
CA LEU A 67 -9.09 4.13 -8.40
C LEU A 67 -8.56 5.10 -9.45
N GLU A 68 -7.63 4.66 -10.29
CA GLU A 68 -7.07 5.49 -11.36
C GLU A 68 -8.14 5.92 -12.38
N LEU A 69 -9.15 5.07 -12.62
CA LEU A 69 -10.26 5.37 -13.53
C LEU A 69 -11.34 6.23 -12.89
N GLU A 70 -11.76 5.89 -11.67
CA GLU A 70 -12.90 6.53 -11.01
C GLU A 70 -12.53 7.79 -10.23
N MET A 71 -11.25 7.95 -9.87
CA MET A 71 -10.72 9.09 -9.10
C MET A 71 -9.44 9.64 -9.75
N PRO A 72 -9.50 10.13 -11.01
CA PRO A 72 -8.32 10.50 -11.78
C PRO A 72 -7.53 11.69 -11.19
N ASP A 73 -8.21 12.55 -10.43
CA ASP A 73 -7.62 13.75 -9.80
C ASP A 73 -7.03 13.47 -8.41
N GLU A 74 -7.27 12.28 -7.84
CA GLU A 74 -6.78 11.93 -6.52
C GLU A 74 -5.34 11.42 -6.58
N PRO A 75 -4.41 11.96 -5.78
CA PRO A 75 -3.04 11.47 -5.76
C PRO A 75 -2.96 10.06 -5.17
N LEU A 76 -2.52 9.10 -5.98
CA LEU A 76 -2.23 7.75 -5.51
C LEU A 76 -0.72 7.56 -5.26
N TYR A 77 -0.39 6.98 -4.10
CA TYR A 77 0.97 6.72 -3.64
C TYR A 77 1.31 5.23 -3.71
N GLY A 78 2.56 4.88 -3.40
CA GLY A 78 2.99 3.48 -3.26
C GLY A 78 4.29 3.17 -3.99
N ALA A 79 5.22 2.54 -3.29
CA ALA A 79 6.48 2.09 -3.88
C ALA A 79 6.25 0.88 -4.80
N MET A 80 5.40 -0.08 -4.39
CA MET A 80 5.16 -1.30 -5.17
C MET A 80 4.45 -1.02 -6.50
N ALA A 81 3.52 -0.06 -6.52
CA ALA A 81 2.87 0.38 -7.75
C ALA A 81 3.87 1.03 -8.74
N LYS A 82 4.89 1.74 -8.23
CA LYS A 82 5.89 2.44 -9.05
C LYS A 82 7.03 1.54 -9.51
N ALA A 83 7.50 0.65 -8.64
CA ALA A 83 8.67 -0.20 -8.88
C ALA A 83 8.32 -1.56 -9.50
N GLY A 84 7.07 -2.03 -9.32
CA GLY A 84 6.68 -3.40 -9.58
C GLY A 84 7.13 -4.37 -8.48
N LEU A 85 6.58 -5.58 -8.51
CA LEU A 85 6.90 -6.61 -7.53
C LEU A 85 8.25 -7.29 -7.85
N PRO A 86 9.20 -7.36 -6.90
CA PRO A 86 10.45 -8.08 -7.10
C PRO A 86 10.18 -9.57 -7.37
N GLY A 87 10.81 -10.12 -8.41
CA GLY A 87 10.67 -11.53 -8.78
C GLY A 87 9.53 -11.85 -9.75
N LEU A 88 8.67 -10.87 -10.08
CA LEU A 88 7.88 -10.91 -11.31
C LEU A 88 8.72 -10.24 -12.40
N GLY A 89 9.10 -11.00 -13.43
CA GLY A 89 9.75 -10.42 -14.61
C GLY A 89 8.93 -9.25 -15.15
N LYS A 90 9.60 -8.21 -15.68
CA LYS A 90 8.91 -7.13 -16.38
C LYS A 90 7.94 -7.74 -17.39
N PRO A 91 6.71 -7.21 -17.56
CA PRO A 91 5.92 -7.59 -18.71
C PRO A 91 6.77 -7.32 -19.96
N VAL A 92 7.04 -8.40 -20.70
CA VAL A 92 7.63 -8.31 -22.03
C VAL A 92 6.67 -7.43 -22.83
N GLN A 93 7.20 -6.34 -23.38
CA GLN A 93 6.46 -5.45 -24.29
C GLN A 93 5.94 -6.25 -25.49
#